data_AF-A0A8K1LDU9-F1
#
_entry.id   AF-A0A8K1LDU9-F1
#
_cell.length_a   1.000
_cell.length_b   1.000
_cell.length_c   1.000
_cell.angle_alpha   90.00
_cell.angle_beta   90.00
_cell.angle_gamma   90.00
#
_symmetry.space_group_name_H-M   'P 1'
#
loop_
_entity.id
_entity.type
_entity.pdbx_description
1 polymer ?
#
loop_
_entity_poly.entity_id
_entity_poly.type
_entity_poly.pdbx_seq_one_letter_code
_entity_poly.pdbx_strand_id
1 'polypeptide(L)'
;MPQLHPAPRTDTSSEACSLLEESSTYRLLVILQPPPGHSFIPDSTKPWQARRIRVVQECPCCREQLPGQECFLHTSGGDLPRDQDWYLRDTLCTGSCLDKEKVTHWVQMLVPSAWLLLPYSSHWQLTALPSRSSCSFQLCGPSGLHGIIEMALAVQGGGSGAHLSLE
;
A
#
# COMPACT_ATOMS: atom_id res chain seq x y z
N MET A 1 -5.66 -2.22 -8.38
CA MET A 1 -5.13 -1.37 -7.29
C MET A 1 -4.10 -2.14 -6.48
N PRO A 2 -3.12 -1.47 -5.84
CA PRO A 2 -2.13 -2.11 -4.97
C PRO A 2 -2.79 -2.84 -3.80
N GLN A 3 -2.10 -3.85 -3.28
CA GLN A 3 -2.52 -4.54 -2.05
C GLN A 3 -1.71 -4.04 -0.86
N LEU A 4 -2.37 -3.88 0.29
CA LEU A 4 -1.73 -3.52 1.55
C LEU A 4 -1.44 -4.80 2.34
N HIS A 5 -0.17 -5.03 2.66
CA HIS A 5 0.27 -6.17 3.47
C HIS A 5 1.00 -5.68 4.71
N PRO A 6 0.72 -6.20 5.91
CA PRO A 6 1.58 -5.94 7.05
C PRO A 6 2.98 -6.44 6.74
N ALA A 7 4.01 -5.69 7.12
CA ALA A 7 5.38 -6.18 7.00
C ALA A 7 5.54 -7.47 7.79
N PRO A 8 6.24 -8.49 7.26
CA PRO A 8 6.60 -9.67 8.04
C PRO A 8 7.27 -9.22 9.33
N ARG A 9 6.78 -9.71 10.45
CA ARG A 9 7.36 -9.41 11.76
C ARG A 9 8.77 -9.99 11.78
N THR A 10 9.77 -9.15 11.55
CA THR A 10 11.17 -9.50 11.83
C THR A 10 11.30 -9.46 13.34
N ASP A 11 11.47 -10.62 13.96
CA ASP A 11 11.50 -10.80 15.42
C ASP A 11 12.72 -10.13 16.07
N THR A 12 12.77 -8.80 16.09
CA THR A 12 13.72 -8.03 16.90
C THR A 12 13.06 -6.80 17.52
N SER A 13 11.92 -7.02 18.15
CA SER A 13 11.58 -6.47 19.47
C SER A 13 10.20 -7.02 19.84
N SER A 14 10.21 -7.85 20.88
CA SER A 14 9.01 -8.32 21.53
C SER A 14 8.38 -7.14 22.25
N GLU A 15 7.25 -6.64 21.77
CA GLU A 15 6.16 -6.27 22.67
C GLU A 15 4.88 -6.92 22.15
N ALA A 16 4.29 -7.69 23.05
CA ALA A 16 3.00 -8.32 22.93
C ALA A 16 1.92 -7.25 22.78
N CYS A 17 0.67 -7.66 22.54
CA CYS A 17 -0.48 -6.78 22.71
C CYS A 17 -0.46 -6.18 24.12
N SER A 18 0.18 -5.02 24.28
CA SER A 18 0.05 -4.19 25.47
C SER A 18 -1.40 -3.75 25.48
N LEU A 19 -2.09 -4.19 26.53
CA LEU A 19 -3.41 -3.72 26.94
C LEU A 19 -3.48 -2.23 26.63
N LEU A 20 -4.55 -1.84 25.93
CA LEU A 20 -4.86 -0.48 25.54
C LEU A 20 -4.82 0.42 26.78
N GLU A 21 -3.65 0.95 27.10
CA GLU A 21 -3.53 2.08 27.98
C GLU A 21 -4.21 3.25 27.29
N GLU A 22 -4.87 4.06 28.11
CA GLU A 22 -5.62 5.24 27.69
C GLU A 22 -4.68 6.14 26.87
N SER A 23 -4.86 6.16 25.54
CA SER A 23 -4.04 6.86 24.52
C SER A 23 -2.71 6.22 24.05
N SER A 24 -2.66 4.90 23.79
CA SER A 24 -1.50 4.30 23.10
C SER A 24 -1.51 4.53 21.56
N THR A 25 -0.34 4.89 21.03
CA THR A 25 -0.09 4.98 19.57
C THR A 25 0.60 3.70 19.08
N TYR A 26 -0.04 2.97 18.18
CA TYR A 26 0.48 1.75 17.56
C TYR A 26 1.04 2.06 16.18
N ARG A 27 2.30 1.70 15.94
CA ARG A 27 2.97 1.89 14.64
C ARG A 27 3.01 0.60 13.85
N LEU A 28 2.52 0.64 12.62
CA LEU A 28 2.48 -0.50 11.70
C LEU A 28 3.24 -0.16 10.42
N LEU A 29 4.20 -0.99 10.06
CA LEU A 29 4.79 -0.94 8.72
C LEU A 29 3.89 -1.71 7.74
N VAL A 30 3.43 -1.03 6.70
CA VAL A 30 2.53 -1.57 5.68
C VAL A 30 3.22 -1.53 4.32
N ILE A 31 3.32 -2.69 3.68
CA ILE A 31 3.95 -2.89 2.39
C ILE A 31 2.89 -2.80 1.29
N LEU A 32 3.07 -1.87 0.36
CA LEU A 32 2.31 -1.75 -0.86
C LEU A 32 2.90 -2.71 -1.90
N GLN A 33 2.12 -3.71 -2.27
CA GLN A 33 2.43 -4.60 -3.39
C GLN A 33 1.78 -4.07 -4.67
N PRO A 34 2.51 -4.06 -5.80
CA PRO A 34 1.95 -3.61 -7.05
C PRO A 34 0.80 -4.53 -7.49
N PRO A 35 -0.23 -4.01 -8.18
CA PRO A 35 -1.26 -4.85 -8.76
C PRO A 35 -0.69 -5.79 -9.84
N PRO A 36 -1.44 -6.84 -10.22
CA PRO A 36 -1.09 -7.68 -11.34
C PRO A 36 -0.75 -6.87 -12.60
N GLY A 37 0.29 -7.30 -13.32
CA GLY A 37 0.77 -6.62 -14.53
C GLY A 37 1.52 -5.30 -14.27
N HIS A 38 1.81 -4.96 -13.01
CA HIS A 38 2.59 -3.78 -12.66
C HIS A 38 3.77 -4.13 -11.75
N SER A 39 4.79 -3.28 -11.80
CA SER A 39 5.94 -3.31 -10.92
C SER A 39 6.27 -1.93 -10.40
N PHE A 40 6.72 -1.90 -9.15
CA PHE A 40 7.25 -0.73 -8.49
C PHE A 40 8.77 -0.75 -8.59
N ILE A 41 9.31 0.11 -9.45
CA ILE A 41 10.74 0.19 -9.75
C ILE A 41 11.32 1.44 -9.09
N PRO A 42 12.21 1.30 -8.10
CA PRO A 42 12.89 2.43 -7.50
C PRO A 42 13.80 3.11 -8.53
N ASP A 43 13.95 4.44 -8.47
CA ASP A 43 14.81 5.20 -9.38
C ASP A 43 16.32 5.00 -9.12
N SER A 44 16.67 4.25 -8.08
CA SER A 44 18.03 3.88 -7.72
C SER A 44 18.13 2.38 -7.46
N THR A 45 19.26 1.78 -7.84
CA THR A 45 19.59 0.39 -7.50
C THR A 45 19.91 0.20 -6.02
N LYS A 46 20.19 1.28 -5.30
CA LYS A 46 20.37 1.30 -3.85
C LYS A 46 19.09 1.80 -3.19
N PRO A 47 18.35 0.95 -2.47
CA PRO A 47 17.05 1.29 -1.92
C PRO A 47 17.09 2.57 -1.04
N TRP A 48 18.04 2.68 -0.13
CA TRP A 48 18.21 3.84 0.76
C TRP A 48 18.53 5.17 0.05
N GLN A 49 18.81 5.16 -1.25
CA GLN A 49 19.04 6.37 -2.06
C GLN A 49 17.89 6.66 -3.03
N ALA A 50 16.93 5.74 -3.15
CA ALA A 50 15.78 5.93 -4.02
C ALA A 50 14.91 7.07 -3.47
N ARG A 51 14.55 8.01 -4.35
CA ARG A 51 13.67 9.14 -4.03
C ARG A 51 12.33 9.05 -4.73
N ARG A 52 12.24 8.20 -5.76
CA ARG A 52 11.03 8.01 -6.54
C ARG A 52 10.84 6.55 -6.86
N ILE A 53 9.59 6.13 -6.85
CA ILE A 53 9.18 4.79 -7.22
C ILE A 53 8.37 4.90 -8.50
N ARG A 54 8.89 4.37 -9.60
CA ARG A 54 8.19 4.32 -10.89
C ARG A 54 7.22 3.16 -10.91
N VAL A 55 6.05 3.39 -11.48
CA VAL A 55 5.10 2.34 -11.79
C VAL A 55 5.28 1.95 -13.25
N VAL A 56 5.71 0.72 -13.47
CA VAL A 56 5.96 0.15 -14.81
C VAL A 56 5.00 -1.00 -15.04
N GLN A 57 4.46 -1.10 -16.25
CA GLN A 57 3.65 -2.23 -16.66
C GLN A 57 4.56 -3.38 -17.08
N GLU A 58 4.31 -4.58 -16.58
CA GLU A 58 5.04 -5.78 -16.96
C GLU A 58 4.21 -6.63 -17.91
N CYS A 59 4.83 -7.08 -19.00
CA CYS A 59 4.24 -8.11 -19.82
C CYS A 59 4.58 -9.50 -19.27
N PRO A 60 3.60 -10.29 -18.83
CA PRO A 60 3.85 -11.69 -18.49
C PRO A 60 4.38 -12.50 -19.70
N CYS A 61 3.95 -12.12 -20.92
CA CYS A 61 4.39 -12.75 -22.18
C CYS A 61 5.91 -12.72 -22.42
N CYS A 62 6.60 -11.68 -21.97
CA CYS A 62 8.03 -11.49 -22.24
C CYS A 62 8.89 -12.39 -21.34
N ARG A 63 8.32 -12.92 -20.26
CA ARG A 63 9.02 -13.74 -19.27
C ARG A 63 8.98 -15.23 -19.60
N GLU A 64 7.93 -15.69 -20.28
CA GLU A 64 7.65 -17.13 -20.44
C GLU A 64 7.82 -17.66 -21.87
N GLN A 65 8.06 -16.83 -22.89
CA GLN A 65 8.29 -17.26 -24.29
C GLN A 65 7.28 -18.30 -24.80
N LEU A 66 6.04 -18.29 -24.30
CA LEU A 66 4.97 -19.15 -24.78
C LEU A 66 4.29 -18.45 -25.97
N PRO A 67 4.52 -18.91 -27.22
CA PRO A 67 3.86 -18.32 -28.37
C PRO A 67 2.35 -18.58 -28.29
N GLY A 68 1.55 -17.52 -28.31
CA GLY A 68 0.09 -17.61 -28.45
C GLY A 68 -0.74 -17.35 -27.19
N GLN A 69 -0.14 -16.98 -26.05
CA GLN A 69 -0.90 -16.40 -24.93
C GLN A 69 -1.03 -14.89 -25.15
N GLU A 70 -2.24 -14.40 -25.43
CA GLU A 70 -2.53 -12.97 -25.49
C GLU A 70 -2.38 -12.37 -24.09
N CYS A 71 -1.25 -11.71 -23.84
CA CYS A 71 -1.07 -10.89 -22.66
C CYS A 71 -1.83 -9.56 -22.80
N PHE A 72 -2.08 -8.90 -21.67
CA PHE A 72 -2.72 -7.59 -21.61
C PHE A 72 -2.05 -6.50 -22.48
N LEU A 73 -0.76 -6.65 -22.78
CA LEU A 73 0.00 -5.70 -23.61
C LEU A 73 0.02 -6.08 -25.11
N HIS A 74 -0.34 -7.32 -25.49
CA HIS A 74 -0.29 -7.81 -26.88
C HIS A 74 -1.60 -8.43 -27.37
N THR A 75 -2.72 -8.15 -26.72
CA THR A 75 -4.04 -8.46 -27.27
C THR A 75 -4.21 -7.67 -28.58
N SER A 76 -4.80 -8.28 -29.62
CA SER A 76 -5.13 -7.60 -30.90
C SER A 76 -6.16 -6.44 -30.75
N GLY A 77 -6.55 -6.13 -29.50
CA GLY A 77 -7.36 -4.98 -29.08
C GLY A 77 -6.78 -4.21 -27.89
N GLY A 78 -5.46 -4.31 -27.63
CA GLY A 78 -4.61 -3.26 -27.04
C GLY A 78 -4.82 -2.76 -25.61
N ASP A 79 -5.82 -3.22 -24.86
CA ASP A 79 -6.20 -2.57 -23.60
C ASP A 79 -6.20 -3.58 -22.42
N LEU A 80 -5.32 -3.39 -21.40
CA LEU A 80 -5.84 -3.44 -20.01
C LEU A 80 -7.14 -2.64 -20.06
N PRO A 81 -8.27 -3.02 -19.42
CA PRO A 81 -9.47 -2.17 -19.45
C PRO A 81 -8.97 -0.77 -19.16
N ARG A 82 -9.02 0.15 -20.13
CA ARG A 82 -8.16 1.34 -20.16
C ARG A 82 -8.26 2.11 -18.85
N ASP A 83 -9.44 1.98 -18.27
CA ASP A 83 -9.87 2.32 -16.93
C ASP A 83 -8.96 1.84 -15.78
N GLN A 84 -8.43 0.62 -15.74
CA GLN A 84 -7.63 0.11 -14.61
C GLN A 84 -6.23 0.73 -14.51
N ASP A 85 -5.48 0.84 -15.61
CA ASP A 85 -4.17 1.53 -15.61
C ASP A 85 -4.35 3.03 -15.39
N TRP A 86 -5.31 3.62 -16.11
CA TRP A 86 -5.73 5.00 -15.92
C TRP A 86 -6.09 5.28 -14.46
N TYR A 87 -6.96 4.47 -13.87
CA TYR A 87 -7.44 4.66 -12.51
C TYR A 87 -6.32 4.53 -11.49
N LEU A 88 -5.41 3.57 -11.66
CA LEU A 88 -4.24 3.47 -10.78
C LEU A 88 -3.37 4.73 -10.89
N ARG A 89 -3.06 5.17 -12.10
CA ARG A 89 -2.18 6.33 -12.33
C ARG A 89 -2.81 7.62 -11.84
N ASP A 90 -4.08 7.83 -12.15
CA ASP A 90 -4.84 8.99 -11.69
C ASP A 90 -4.93 9.02 -10.16
N THR A 91 -5.23 7.88 -9.54
CA THR A 91 -5.42 7.78 -8.09
C THR A 91 -4.11 7.85 -7.30
N LEU A 92 -3.01 7.27 -7.80
CA LEU A 92 -1.79 7.03 -6.99
C LEU A 92 -0.52 7.70 -7.51
N CYS A 93 -0.52 8.20 -8.75
CA CYS A 93 0.71 8.67 -9.39
C CYS A 93 0.65 10.16 -9.76
N THR A 94 1.84 10.77 -9.78
CA THR A 94 2.10 12.04 -10.48
C THR A 94 3.05 11.74 -11.61
N GLY A 95 2.54 11.77 -12.85
CA GLY A 95 3.23 11.21 -14.01
C GLY A 95 3.35 9.69 -13.89
N SER A 96 4.56 9.15 -14.05
CA SER A 96 4.84 7.71 -13.99
C SER A 96 5.31 7.23 -12.61
N CYS A 97 5.30 8.09 -11.59
CA CYS A 97 5.85 7.80 -10.27
C CYS A 97 4.75 7.81 -9.22
N LEU A 98 4.85 6.92 -8.23
CA LEU A 98 4.00 6.97 -7.04
C LEU A 98 4.16 8.33 -6.38
N ASP A 99 3.02 8.93 -6.06
CA ASP A 99 2.93 10.20 -5.36
C ASP A 99 2.52 9.93 -3.92
N LYS A 100 3.34 10.40 -2.98
CA LYS A 100 3.13 10.15 -1.56
C LYS A 100 1.77 10.64 -1.09
N GLU A 101 1.39 11.87 -1.43
CA GLU A 101 0.15 12.46 -0.93
C GLU A 101 -1.06 11.72 -1.48
N LYS A 102 -1.03 11.37 -2.77
CA LYS A 102 -2.07 10.57 -3.42
C LYS A 102 -2.20 9.18 -2.81
N VAL A 103 -1.07 8.50 -2.58
CA VAL A 103 -1.05 7.18 -1.93
C VAL A 103 -1.58 7.28 -0.50
N THR A 104 -1.15 8.27 0.28
CA THR A 104 -1.64 8.52 1.64
C THR A 104 -3.15 8.74 1.65
N HIS A 105 -3.66 9.58 0.76
CA HIS A 105 -5.09 9.85 0.64
C HIS A 105 -5.88 8.58 0.29
N TRP A 106 -5.38 7.80 -0.68
CA TRP A 106 -6.00 6.53 -1.05
C TRP A 106 -6.04 5.54 0.13
N VAL A 107 -4.97 5.40 0.91
CA VAL A 107 -4.96 4.54 2.10
C VAL A 107 -5.94 5.04 3.17
N GLN A 108 -5.99 6.36 3.40
CA GLN A 108 -6.94 6.98 4.34
C GLN A 108 -8.41 6.73 3.95
N MET A 109 -8.71 6.58 2.66
CA MET A 109 -10.05 6.22 2.18
C MET A 109 -10.31 4.70 2.23
N LEU A 110 -9.31 3.90 1.86
CA LEU A 110 -9.42 2.45 1.76
C LEU A 110 -9.59 1.79 3.14
N VAL A 111 -8.76 2.15 4.12
CA VAL A 111 -8.68 1.46 5.41
C VAL A 111 -9.99 1.55 6.20
N PRO A 112 -10.64 2.72 6.37
CA PRO A 112 -11.94 2.80 7.03
C PRO A 112 -13.04 2.05 6.26
N SER A 113 -12.99 2.11 4.93
CA SER A 113 -13.95 1.38 4.08
C SER A 113 -13.83 -0.14 4.25
N ALA A 114 -12.59 -0.65 4.30
CA ALA A 114 -12.32 -2.06 4.55
C ALA A 114 -12.65 -2.47 6.00
N TRP A 115 -12.44 -1.58 6.98
CA TRP A 115 -12.78 -1.81 8.38
C TRP A 115 -14.25 -2.17 8.58
N LEU A 116 -15.15 -1.50 7.86
CA LEU A 116 -16.60 -1.76 7.92
C LEU A 116 -17.00 -3.18 7.50
N LEU A 117 -16.12 -3.91 6.80
CA LEU A 117 -16.35 -5.31 6.40
C LEU A 117 -15.96 -6.30 7.51
N LEU A 118 -15.30 -5.85 8.57
CA LEU A 118 -14.85 -6.71 9.66
C LEU A 118 -15.92 -6.82 10.76
N PRO A 119 -16.06 -7.99 11.40
CA PRO A 119 -17.03 -8.18 12.49
C PRO A 119 -16.87 -7.21 13.66
N TYR A 120 -15.64 -6.74 13.91
CA TYR A 120 -15.32 -5.85 15.02
C TYR A 120 -15.82 -4.41 14.82
N SER A 121 -16.16 -4.01 13.59
CA SER A 121 -16.58 -2.65 13.25
C SER A 121 -17.89 -2.20 13.91
N SER A 122 -18.71 -3.14 14.37
CA SER A 122 -19.95 -2.86 15.11
C SER A 122 -19.70 -2.29 16.51
N HIS A 123 -18.55 -2.59 17.11
CA HIS A 123 -18.20 -2.18 18.48
C HIS A 123 -17.08 -1.15 18.52
N TRP A 124 -16.32 -1.04 17.44
CA TRP A 124 -15.14 -0.21 17.34
C TRP A 124 -15.20 0.64 16.07
N GLN A 125 -15.06 1.95 16.23
CA GLN A 125 -15.02 2.90 15.14
C GLN A 125 -13.57 3.20 14.76
N LEU A 126 -13.23 3.02 13.48
CA LEU A 126 -11.94 3.41 12.92
C LEU A 126 -12.15 4.62 12.00
N THR A 127 -11.50 5.74 12.32
CA THR A 127 -11.61 6.99 11.55
C THR A 127 -10.22 7.43 11.07
N ALA A 128 -10.10 7.79 9.79
CA ALA A 128 -8.87 8.37 9.27
C ALA A 128 -8.65 9.78 9.82
N LEU A 129 -7.44 10.07 10.28
CA LEU A 129 -7.01 11.41 10.65
C LEU A 129 -6.50 12.10 9.38
N PRO A 130 -7.14 13.19 8.93
CA PRO A 130 -6.79 13.82 7.67
C PRO A 130 -5.38 14.40 7.72
N SER A 131 -4.51 13.89 6.86
CA SER A 131 -3.11 14.31 6.74
C SER A 131 -2.62 14.04 5.32
N ARG A 132 -1.76 14.91 4.79
CA ARG A 132 -1.14 14.70 3.47
C ARG A 132 0.12 13.84 3.54
N SER A 133 0.75 13.80 4.71
CA SER A 133 2.09 13.24 4.89
C SER A 133 2.12 11.98 5.75
N SER A 134 1.03 11.66 6.44
CA SER A 134 0.94 10.52 7.36
C SER A 134 -0.38 9.76 7.18
N CYS A 135 -0.32 8.44 7.35
CA CYS A 135 -1.51 7.59 7.41
C CYS A 135 -1.81 7.24 8.86
N SER A 136 -2.57 8.10 9.54
CA SER A 136 -2.94 7.88 10.94
C SER A 136 -4.44 7.65 11.06
N PHE A 137 -4.83 6.75 11.95
CA PHE A 137 -6.23 6.39 12.20
C PHE A 137 -6.52 6.42 13.69
N GLN A 138 -7.66 6.97 14.06
CA GLN A 138 -8.17 6.90 15.42
C GLN A 138 -9.10 5.70 15.55
N LEU A 139 -8.83 4.85 16.54
CA LEU A 139 -9.66 3.73 16.92
C LEU A 139 -10.39 4.11 18.21
N CYS A 140 -11.72 4.11 18.18
CA CYS A 140 -12.57 4.38 19.33
C CYS A 140 -13.42 3.14 19.65
N GLY A 141 -13.45 2.76 20.91
CA GLY A 141 -14.16 1.58 21.40
C GLY A 141 -15.11 1.88 22.56
N PRO A 142 -15.69 0.84 23.16
CA PRO A 142 -16.57 0.97 24.30
C PRO A 142 -15.86 1.61 25.51
N SER A 143 -16.64 2.19 26.42
CA SER A 143 -16.14 2.71 27.71
C SER A 143 -15.07 3.81 27.60
N GLY A 144 -15.04 4.57 26.49
CA GLY A 144 -14.09 5.67 26.30
C GLY A 144 -12.69 5.25 25.83
N LEU A 145 -12.50 3.94 25.61
CA LEU A 145 -11.26 3.39 25.07
C LEU A 145 -10.95 4.00 23.71
N HIS A 146 -9.76 4.54 23.55
CA HIS A 146 -9.29 5.06 22.27
C HIS A 146 -7.78 4.86 22.11
N GLY A 147 -7.36 4.77 20.85
CA GLY A 147 -5.95 4.66 20.48
C GLY A 147 -5.71 5.19 19.07
N ILE A 148 -4.44 5.39 18.74
CA ILE A 148 -4.01 5.86 17.42
C ILE A 148 -3.25 4.74 16.73
N ILE A 149 -3.52 4.53 15.44
CA ILE A 149 -2.78 3.63 14.58
C ILE A 149 -2.05 4.48 13.54
N GLU A 150 -0.73 4.47 13.56
CA GLU A 150 0.11 5.10 12.55
C GLU A 150 0.62 4.03 11.57
N MET A 151 0.25 4.15 10.29
CA MET A 151 0.75 3.29 9.23
C MET A 151 1.92 3.97 8.51
N ALA A 152 3.12 3.41 8.66
CA ALA A 152 4.25 3.72 7.81
C ALA A 152 4.13 2.92 6.52
N LEU A 153 4.05 3.61 5.38
CA LEU A 153 3.89 2.97 4.08
C LEU A 153 5.26 2.70 3.45
N ALA A 154 5.45 1.52 2.89
CA ALA A 154 6.65 1.15 2.16
C ALA A 154 6.34 0.31 0.93
N VAL A 155 7.26 0.23 -0.03
CA VAL A 155 7.18 -0.72 -1.16
C VAL A 155 8.28 -1.77 -1.05
N GLN A 156 8.07 -2.96 -1.61
CA GLN A 156 9.14 -3.95 -1.70
C GLN A 156 10.11 -3.57 -2.83
N GLY A 157 11.37 -3.31 -2.49
CA GLY A 157 12.44 -3.04 -3.45
C GLY A 157 12.84 -4.32 -4.18
N GLY A 158 13.05 -4.23 -5.50
CA GLY A 158 13.32 -5.38 -6.36
C GLY A 158 14.46 -6.28 -5.85
N GLY A 159 14.20 -7.60 -5.83
CA GLY A 159 15.18 -8.68 -5.67
C GLY A 159 15.75 -8.92 -4.26
N SER A 160 15.94 -7.89 -3.44
CA SER A 160 16.71 -8.00 -2.18
C SER A 160 15.87 -8.10 -0.90
N GLY A 161 14.53 -8.09 -0.99
CA GLY A 161 13.67 -8.07 0.20
C GLY A 161 13.74 -6.77 1.03
N ALA A 162 14.53 -5.78 0.60
CA ALA A 162 14.63 -4.48 1.24
C ALA A 162 13.36 -3.66 0.98
N HIS A 163 12.80 -3.08 2.03
CA HIS A 163 11.64 -2.20 1.94
C HIS A 163 12.06 -0.74 1.77
N LEU A 164 11.31 -0.01 0.97
CA LEU A 164 11.50 1.41 0.69
C LEU A 164 10.40 2.21 1.33
N SER A 165 10.74 3.04 2.32
CA SER A 165 9.79 3.96 2.95
C SER A 165 9.24 4.94 1.91
N LEU A 166 7.93 5.19 1.96
CA LEU A 166 7.23 6.16 1.13
C LEU A 166 7.15 7.55 1.82
N GLU A 167 8.05 7.82 2.77
CA GLU A 167 8.15 9.06 3.56
C GLU A 167 8.69 10.27 2.79
#